data_AF-A0A182T977-F1
#
_entry.id   AF-A0A182T977-F1
#
_cell.length_a   1.000
_cell.length_b   1.000
_cell.length_c   1.000
_cell.angle_alpha   90.00
_cell.angle_beta   90.00
_cell.angle_gamma   90.00
#
_symmetry.space_group_name_H-M   'P 1'
#
loop_
_entity.id
_entity.type
_entity.pdbx_description
1 polymer ?
#
loop_
_entity_poly.entity_id
_entity_poly.type
_entity_poly.pdbx_seq_one_letter_code
_entity_poly.pdbx_strand_id
1 'polypeptide(L)'
;MGVRHLQTFMDRKVANGTYSVRMDREIRNANENTPEASSLVVIDLMALFSLFCFDGRGLLCGSQVRRVERMASDFFKRLTDAGAELVFFYDGKLQANKYETWTTRQNEKYYRMLDIIDAIDARTPLEKVAARFENEIPSNTCLKLRRVAKRHGKVIIEMAMECDQALAIYATKHNALAVISHDTDFLIFEGNWQLWHAKRINLTTLVAQAFNRQALLRTLGLQWQQMAVWATLAGTDFFKYDELEPFLNNLGPHHRKFYKLADYVRSLPIKRNLEANTINGILGRVYKNRRMPTEALEWFQQSVAFYQIDTPTGGTPIAVDDPFNFLLQAEHNFSYTVLTGAPFNCTLFFFDYRTAEFGNYFDIIEPMIARIGGVLLYHYQHERNHMTVCVKRSHDEPYTFVTVPVTFPHEITPPEVKDLVSKEANLQTSLLQRKLQLLRWVCSEDLLNQEQFNVIPPALLLTVLVLYRLRQIGAVRMFEADLLLLIAHQDTHELFDPLEEPYPQRLILRAFRLAFLFQKVYTHLARFAKAVGLSQEYRPSTPYDGLRFHNLYRVWTSMRVEPHHIEPIAEWRLYQNARH
;
A
#
# COMPACT_ATOMS: atom_id res chain seq x y z
N MET A 1 -5.91 -4.31 13.72
CA MET A 1 -4.56 -3.76 13.89
C MET A 1 -4.56 -3.00 15.21
N GLY A 2 -3.39 -2.92 15.86
CA GLY A 2 -3.25 -2.48 17.24
C GLY A 2 -3.74 -3.48 18.29
N VAL A 3 -4.14 -2.97 19.46
CA VAL A 3 -4.55 -3.78 20.62
C VAL A 3 -5.74 -4.69 20.31
N ARG A 4 -5.53 -5.99 20.42
CA ARG A 4 -6.53 -7.03 20.10
C ARG A 4 -7.84 -6.81 20.87
N HIS A 5 -8.97 -6.86 20.17
CA HIS A 5 -10.33 -6.65 20.70
C HIS A 5 -10.68 -5.25 21.23
N LEU A 6 -9.78 -4.26 21.12
CA LEU A 6 -10.04 -2.90 21.62
C LEU A 6 -11.22 -2.21 20.93
N GLN A 7 -11.33 -2.33 19.60
CA GLN A 7 -12.48 -1.80 18.88
C GLN A 7 -13.81 -2.38 19.40
N THR A 8 -13.90 -3.70 19.57
CA THR A 8 -15.11 -4.35 20.11
C THR A 8 -15.44 -3.88 21.52
N PHE A 9 -14.42 -3.62 22.34
CA PHE A 9 -14.60 -3.05 23.68
C PHE A 9 -15.16 -1.63 23.64
N MET A 10 -14.62 -0.77 22.76
CA MET A 10 -15.15 0.58 22.52
C MET A 10 -16.62 0.55 22.10
N ASP A 11 -16.97 -0.33 21.17
CA ASP A 11 -18.33 -0.42 20.63
C ASP A 11 -19.36 -0.98 21.63
N ARG A 12 -18.96 -1.93 22.48
CA ARG A 12 -19.91 -2.73 23.29
C ARG A 12 -19.87 -2.48 24.79
N LYS A 13 -18.79 -1.90 25.31
CA LYS A 13 -18.54 -1.84 26.76
C LYS A 13 -18.24 -0.42 27.26
N VAL A 14 -17.65 0.44 26.44
CA VAL A 14 -17.41 1.84 26.80
C VAL A 14 -18.69 2.64 26.57
N ALA A 15 -19.26 3.20 27.63
CA ALA A 15 -20.41 4.09 27.50
C ALA A 15 -20.03 5.33 26.66
N ASN A 16 -20.79 5.60 25.59
CA ASN A 16 -20.46 6.62 24.59
C ASN A 16 -19.06 6.43 23.98
N GLY A 17 -18.60 5.18 23.83
CA GLY A 17 -17.29 4.83 23.27
C GLY A 17 -17.12 5.25 21.80
N THR A 18 -18.22 5.42 21.09
CA THR A 18 -18.24 6.04 19.76
C THR A 18 -19.33 7.11 19.70
N TYR A 19 -19.16 8.06 18.78
CA TYR A 19 -20.14 9.11 18.51
C TYR A 19 -20.12 9.50 17.03
N SER A 20 -21.24 10.03 16.54
CA SER A 20 -21.34 10.49 15.16
C SER A 20 -20.83 11.91 15.02
N VAL A 21 -20.10 12.18 13.93
CA VAL A 21 -19.52 13.49 13.64
C VAL A 21 -19.75 13.86 12.17
N ARG A 22 -20.07 15.13 11.92
CA ARG A 22 -20.14 15.71 10.57
C ARG A 22 -18.81 16.39 10.27
N MET A 23 -17.92 15.70 9.56
CA MET A 23 -16.53 16.13 9.36
C MET A 23 -16.45 17.55 8.79
N ASP A 24 -17.28 17.85 7.79
CA ASP A 24 -17.36 19.16 7.14
C ASP A 24 -17.77 20.29 8.10
N ARG A 25 -18.63 19.99 9.08
CA ARG A 25 -19.04 20.97 10.10
C ARG A 25 -17.97 21.17 11.15
N GLU A 26 -17.33 20.09 11.62
CA GLU A 26 -16.22 20.20 12.58
C GLU A 26 -15.07 21.05 12.03
N ILE A 27 -14.71 20.84 10.76
CA ILE A 27 -13.66 21.61 10.09
C ILE A 27 -14.03 23.11 10.05
N ARG A 28 -15.26 23.44 9.63
CA ARG A 28 -15.73 24.83 9.57
C ARG A 28 -15.76 25.48 10.94
N ASN A 29 -16.32 24.79 11.93
CA ASN A 29 -16.40 25.29 13.31
C ASN A 29 -15.00 25.52 13.91
N ALA A 30 -14.05 24.63 13.65
CA ALA A 30 -12.68 24.79 14.13
C ALA A 30 -11.98 26.00 13.47
N ASN A 31 -12.19 26.21 12.18
CA ASN A 31 -11.69 27.39 11.46
C ASN A 31 -12.34 28.70 11.94
N GLU A 32 -13.64 28.70 12.27
CA GLU A 32 -14.32 29.87 12.85
C GLU A 32 -13.74 30.26 14.22
N ASN A 33 -13.36 29.26 15.03
CA ASN A 33 -12.76 29.49 16.34
C ASN A 33 -11.28 29.90 16.26
N THR A 34 -10.58 29.55 15.17
CA THR A 34 -9.15 29.89 14.96
C THR A 34 -8.91 30.40 13.53
N PRO A 35 -9.35 31.63 13.20
CA PRO A 35 -9.37 32.12 11.82
C PRO A 35 -7.99 32.18 11.13
N GLU A 36 -6.91 32.26 11.91
CA GLU A 36 -5.53 32.36 11.43
C GLU A 36 -4.88 30.99 11.13
N ALA A 37 -5.53 29.87 11.49
CA ALA A 37 -4.98 28.53 11.29
C ALA A 37 -6.00 27.61 10.59
N SER A 38 -5.61 27.02 9.46
CA SER A 38 -6.41 25.98 8.81
C SER A 38 -6.50 24.73 9.70
N SER A 39 -7.70 24.16 9.79
CA SER A 39 -7.94 22.91 10.50
C SER A 39 -7.18 21.75 9.87
N LEU A 40 -6.13 21.30 10.53
CA LEU A 40 -5.31 20.20 10.07
C LEU A 40 -6.01 18.85 10.31
N VAL A 41 -6.16 18.06 9.25
CA VAL A 41 -6.62 16.67 9.31
C VAL A 41 -5.47 15.77 8.85
N VAL A 42 -5.01 14.91 9.76
CA VAL A 42 -3.93 13.95 9.49
C VAL A 42 -4.53 12.60 9.16
N ILE A 43 -4.06 11.96 8.09
CA ILE A 43 -4.73 10.81 7.48
C ILE A 43 -3.75 9.66 7.36
N ASP A 44 -4.09 8.52 7.97
CA ASP A 44 -3.49 7.23 7.64
C ASP A 44 -4.04 6.80 6.28
N LEU A 45 -3.22 6.95 5.24
CA LEU A 45 -3.65 6.67 3.87
C LEU A 45 -3.87 5.18 3.63
N MET A 46 -3.19 4.31 4.37
CA MET A 46 -3.37 2.86 4.27
C MET A 46 -4.74 2.45 4.83
N ALA A 47 -5.23 3.13 5.87
CA ALA A 47 -6.57 2.90 6.41
C ALA A 47 -7.70 3.19 5.41
N LEU A 48 -7.48 4.06 4.42
CA LEU A 48 -8.51 4.49 3.47
C LEU A 48 -8.75 3.51 2.31
N PHE A 49 -7.88 2.52 2.08
CA PHE A 49 -8.11 1.55 1.00
C PHE A 49 -9.46 0.85 1.14
N SER A 50 -9.79 0.38 2.34
CA SER A 50 -11.08 -0.28 2.59
C SER A 50 -12.30 0.63 2.41
N LEU A 51 -12.14 1.96 2.58
CA LEU A 51 -13.21 2.92 2.39
C LEU A 51 -13.55 3.09 0.91
N PHE A 52 -12.53 3.12 0.05
CA PHE A 52 -12.73 3.32 -1.39
C PHE A 52 -12.85 2.01 -2.19
N CYS A 53 -12.42 0.90 -1.60
CA CYS A 53 -12.39 -0.42 -2.24
C CYS A 53 -13.37 -1.36 -1.54
N PHE A 54 -14.58 -0.88 -1.26
CA PHE A 54 -15.60 -1.66 -0.55
C PHE A 54 -16.33 -2.65 -1.47
N ASP A 55 -16.31 -2.42 -2.79
CA ASP A 55 -16.98 -3.30 -3.74
C ASP A 55 -16.14 -4.55 -4.05
N GLY A 56 -16.36 -5.61 -3.28
CA GLY A 56 -15.68 -6.89 -3.46
C GLY A 56 -15.88 -7.51 -4.85
N ARG A 57 -17.03 -7.28 -5.51
CA ARG A 57 -17.29 -7.82 -6.86
C ARG A 57 -16.42 -7.13 -7.90
N GLY A 58 -16.33 -5.80 -7.86
CA GLY A 58 -15.45 -5.02 -8.73
C GLY A 58 -13.98 -5.34 -8.47
N LEU A 59 -13.58 -5.53 -7.21
CA LEU A 59 -12.21 -5.94 -6.88
C LEU A 59 -11.83 -7.27 -7.51
N LEU A 60 -12.73 -8.27 -7.48
CA LEU A 60 -12.50 -9.57 -8.14
C LEU A 60 -12.44 -9.45 -9.67
N CYS A 61 -13.00 -8.41 -10.29
CA CYS A 61 -12.86 -8.15 -11.72
C CYS A 61 -11.55 -7.42 -12.07
N GLY A 62 -10.72 -7.08 -11.07
CA GLY A 62 -9.51 -6.29 -11.25
C GLY A 62 -9.69 -4.79 -10.99
N SER A 63 -10.77 -4.38 -10.33
CA SER A 63 -11.12 -2.99 -9.99
C SER A 63 -11.47 -2.09 -11.19
N GLN A 64 -12.14 -0.98 -10.88
CA GLN A 64 -12.42 0.11 -11.82
C GLN A 64 -11.55 1.30 -11.40
N VAL A 65 -10.28 1.31 -11.82
CA VAL A 65 -9.23 2.17 -11.25
C VAL A 65 -9.64 3.64 -11.25
N ARG A 66 -10.11 4.15 -12.39
CA ARG A 66 -10.56 5.53 -12.56
C ARG A 66 -11.72 5.90 -11.64
N ARG A 67 -12.71 5.01 -11.49
CA ARG A 67 -13.87 5.24 -10.61
C ARG A 67 -13.44 5.39 -9.15
N VAL A 68 -12.57 4.51 -8.68
CA VAL A 68 -12.08 4.55 -7.30
C VAL A 68 -11.23 5.80 -7.05
N GLU A 69 -10.37 6.18 -8.00
CA GLU A 69 -9.56 7.40 -7.88
C GLU A 69 -10.40 8.69 -7.89
N ARG A 70 -11.48 8.75 -8.68
CA ARG A 70 -12.45 9.86 -8.64
C ARG A 70 -13.14 9.95 -7.30
N MET A 71 -13.66 8.83 -6.79
CA MET A 71 -14.31 8.78 -5.48
C MET A 71 -13.38 9.25 -4.34
N ALA A 72 -12.12 8.82 -4.35
CA ALA A 72 -11.12 9.30 -3.38
C ALA A 72 -10.81 10.79 -3.55
N SER A 73 -10.69 11.25 -4.79
CA SER A 73 -10.43 12.66 -5.12
C SER A 73 -11.57 13.57 -4.65
N ASP A 74 -12.82 13.17 -4.89
CA ASP A 74 -14.00 13.94 -4.51
C ASP A 74 -14.14 14.01 -2.99
N PHE A 75 -13.85 12.91 -2.30
CA PHE A 75 -13.82 12.88 -0.84
C PHE A 75 -12.80 13.87 -0.27
N PHE A 76 -11.54 13.82 -0.73
CA PHE A 76 -10.50 14.75 -0.26
C PHE A 76 -10.83 16.20 -0.61
N LYS A 77 -11.30 16.45 -1.84
CA LYS A 77 -11.73 17.78 -2.28
C LYS A 77 -12.79 18.37 -1.37
N ARG A 78 -13.77 17.58 -0.94
CA ARG A 78 -14.84 18.09 -0.07
C ARG A 78 -14.35 18.43 1.34
N LEU A 79 -13.30 17.77 1.83
CA LEU A 79 -12.65 18.15 3.10
C LEU A 79 -11.86 19.45 2.92
N THR A 80 -11.11 19.60 1.83
CA THR A 80 -10.37 20.84 1.54
C THR A 80 -11.31 22.02 1.28
N ASP A 81 -12.44 21.80 0.60
CA ASP A 81 -13.49 22.81 0.36
C ASP A 81 -14.20 23.22 1.67
N ALA A 82 -14.18 22.36 2.69
CA ALA A 82 -14.64 22.73 4.04
C ALA A 82 -13.59 23.55 4.81
N GLY A 83 -12.37 23.70 4.28
CA GLY A 83 -11.27 24.46 4.86
C GLY A 83 -10.23 23.63 5.60
N ALA A 84 -10.16 22.31 5.36
CA ALA A 84 -9.14 21.47 5.97
C ALA A 84 -7.80 21.54 5.22
N GLU A 85 -6.71 21.59 5.98
CA GLU A 85 -5.38 21.20 5.49
C GLU A 85 -5.25 19.68 5.64
N LEU A 86 -4.89 18.98 4.56
CA LEU A 86 -4.73 17.53 4.58
C LEU A 86 -3.26 17.13 4.58
N VAL A 87 -2.88 16.30 5.56
CA VAL A 87 -1.56 15.65 5.61
C VAL A 87 -1.74 14.14 5.66
N PHE A 88 -1.23 13.46 4.65
CA PHE A 88 -1.33 12.01 4.50
C PHE A 88 -0.02 11.33 4.92
N PHE A 89 -0.13 10.30 5.74
CA PHE A 89 0.96 9.41 6.08
C PHE A 89 0.84 8.11 5.28
N TYR A 90 1.96 7.61 4.79
CA TYR A 90 2.03 6.40 3.99
C TYR A 90 3.28 5.58 4.37
N ASP A 91 3.11 4.28 4.53
CA ASP A 91 4.20 3.37 4.90
C ASP A 91 5.37 3.43 3.91
N GLY A 92 6.59 3.59 4.43
CA GLY A 92 7.82 3.55 3.66
C GLY A 92 8.41 2.15 3.51
N LYS A 93 9.73 2.03 3.71
CA LYS A 93 10.46 0.77 3.53
C LYS A 93 10.07 -0.25 4.60
N LEU A 94 10.06 -1.53 4.21
CA LEU A 94 9.95 -2.62 5.17
C LEU A 94 11.21 -2.64 6.04
N GLN A 95 11.05 -2.60 7.36
CA GLN A 95 12.15 -2.66 8.30
C GLN A 95 12.67 -4.10 8.46
N ALA A 96 13.98 -4.25 8.69
CA ALA A 96 14.65 -5.56 8.73
C ALA A 96 14.10 -6.50 9.82
N ASN A 97 13.79 -5.95 11.00
CA ASN A 97 13.14 -6.65 12.10
C ASN A 97 11.73 -7.19 11.75
N LYS A 98 11.11 -6.72 10.67
CA LYS A 98 9.77 -7.15 10.21
C LYS A 98 9.80 -8.13 9.04
N TYR A 99 10.97 -8.51 8.53
CA TYR A 99 11.09 -9.36 7.34
C TYR A 99 10.36 -10.70 7.49
N GLU A 100 10.58 -11.42 8.59
CA GLU A 100 9.94 -12.72 8.83
C GLU A 100 8.41 -12.61 8.97
N THR A 101 7.93 -11.60 9.70
CA THR A 101 6.49 -11.36 9.86
C THR A 101 5.86 -11.01 8.52
N TRP A 102 6.55 -10.22 7.69
CA TRP A 102 6.06 -9.82 6.38
C TRP A 102 6.01 -11.00 5.41
N THR A 103 7.06 -11.83 5.31
CA THR A 103 7.09 -13.00 4.42
C THR A 103 6.03 -14.01 4.82
N THR A 104 5.85 -14.27 6.12
CA THR A 104 4.78 -15.12 6.65
C THR A 104 3.41 -14.60 6.21
N ARG A 105 3.13 -13.29 6.42
CA ARG A 105 1.88 -12.66 5.99
C ARG A 105 1.67 -12.75 4.47
N GLN A 106 2.71 -12.64 3.65
CA GLN A 106 2.59 -12.80 2.20
C GLN A 106 2.29 -14.24 1.77
N ASN A 107 2.90 -15.24 2.43
CA ASN A 107 2.61 -16.65 2.19
C ASN A 107 1.15 -16.98 2.51
N GLU A 108 0.67 -16.58 3.69
CA GLU A 108 -0.75 -16.76 4.04
C GLU A 108 -1.68 -16.05 3.05
N LYS A 109 -1.32 -14.83 2.61
CA LYS A 109 -2.10 -14.08 1.62
C LYS A 109 -2.17 -14.84 0.30
N TYR A 110 -1.08 -15.46 -0.13
CA TYR A 110 -1.05 -16.30 -1.33
C TYR A 110 -2.01 -17.48 -1.21
N TYR A 111 -1.98 -18.24 -0.11
CA TYR A 111 -2.91 -19.37 0.07
C TYR A 111 -4.37 -18.93 0.15
N ARG A 112 -4.70 -17.84 0.86
CA ARG A 112 -6.05 -17.27 0.85
C ARG A 112 -6.53 -16.85 -0.55
N MET A 113 -5.61 -16.38 -1.40
CA MET A 113 -5.94 -16.07 -2.79
C MET A 113 -6.22 -17.33 -3.61
N LEU A 114 -5.53 -18.44 -3.34
CA LEU A 114 -5.81 -19.72 -4.00
C LEU A 114 -7.22 -20.21 -3.70
N ASP A 115 -7.72 -20.04 -2.47
CA ASP A 115 -9.10 -20.41 -2.11
C ASP A 115 -10.15 -19.65 -2.95
N ILE A 116 -9.88 -18.37 -3.21
CA ILE A 116 -10.73 -17.53 -4.08
C ILE A 116 -10.65 -18.02 -5.53
N ILE A 117 -9.44 -18.32 -6.01
CA ILE A 117 -9.21 -18.84 -7.36
C ILE A 117 -9.95 -20.16 -7.56
N ASP A 118 -9.89 -21.06 -6.58
CA ASP A 118 -10.57 -22.35 -6.63
C ASP A 118 -12.09 -22.19 -6.70
N ALA A 119 -12.66 -21.21 -5.98
CA ALA A 119 -14.08 -20.90 -6.08
C ALA A 119 -14.48 -20.35 -7.46
N ILE A 120 -13.61 -19.55 -8.08
CA ILE A 120 -13.80 -19.02 -9.45
C ILE A 120 -13.71 -20.16 -10.47
N ASP A 121 -12.73 -21.06 -10.32
CA ASP A 121 -12.55 -22.22 -11.19
C ASP A 121 -13.72 -23.21 -11.09
N ALA A 122 -14.30 -23.35 -9.90
CA ALA A 122 -15.55 -24.06 -9.67
C ALA A 122 -16.79 -23.37 -10.27
N ARG A 123 -16.62 -22.28 -11.05
CA ARG A 123 -17.67 -21.52 -11.72
C ARG A 123 -18.73 -20.95 -10.77
N THR A 124 -18.34 -20.68 -9.52
CA THR A 124 -19.21 -20.07 -8.52
C THR A 124 -19.66 -18.68 -9.01
N PRO A 125 -20.94 -18.30 -8.87
CA PRO A 125 -21.40 -16.95 -9.19
C PRO A 125 -20.60 -15.86 -8.47
N LEU A 126 -20.28 -14.76 -9.16
CA LEU A 126 -19.41 -13.69 -8.66
C LEU A 126 -19.89 -13.14 -7.31
N GLU A 127 -21.19 -12.91 -7.18
CA GLU A 127 -21.81 -12.42 -5.94
C GLU A 127 -21.57 -13.37 -4.75
N LYS A 128 -21.65 -14.69 -4.98
CA LYS A 128 -21.39 -15.68 -3.94
C LYS A 128 -19.92 -15.74 -3.55
N VAL A 129 -19.00 -15.58 -4.50
CA VAL A 129 -17.55 -15.51 -4.22
C VAL A 129 -17.26 -14.25 -3.41
N ALA A 130 -17.76 -13.09 -3.84
CA ALA A 130 -17.55 -11.82 -3.15
C ALA A 130 -18.08 -11.86 -1.70
N ALA A 131 -19.27 -12.41 -1.48
CA ALA A 131 -19.84 -12.55 -0.13
C ALA A 131 -19.09 -13.58 0.73
N ARG A 132 -18.69 -14.72 0.15
CA ARG A 132 -17.95 -15.76 0.87
C ARG A 132 -16.58 -15.28 1.34
N PHE A 133 -15.91 -14.46 0.53
CA PHE A 133 -14.52 -14.06 0.73
C PHE A 133 -14.34 -12.56 1.05
N GLU A 134 -15.38 -11.89 1.55
CA GLU A 134 -15.39 -10.42 1.75
C GLU A 134 -14.17 -9.93 2.55
N ASN A 135 -13.74 -10.71 3.54
CA ASN A 135 -12.62 -10.35 4.42
C ASN A 135 -11.25 -10.79 3.87
N GLU A 136 -11.21 -11.74 2.93
CA GLU A 136 -9.98 -12.24 2.31
C GLU A 136 -9.60 -11.48 1.04
N ILE A 137 -10.55 -10.84 0.36
CA ILE A 137 -10.30 -10.04 -0.85
C ILE A 137 -9.42 -8.83 -0.50
N PRO A 138 -8.22 -8.69 -1.09
CA PRO A 138 -7.35 -7.57 -0.78
C PRO A 138 -7.95 -6.25 -1.28
N SER A 139 -8.16 -5.30 -0.37
CA SER A 139 -8.65 -3.96 -0.69
C SER A 139 -7.60 -3.03 -1.32
N ASN A 140 -6.34 -3.49 -1.44
CA ASN A 140 -5.23 -2.70 -1.98
C ASN A 140 -4.79 -3.13 -3.39
N THR A 141 -5.70 -3.72 -4.18
CA THR A 141 -5.41 -4.20 -5.53
C THR A 141 -5.08 -3.05 -6.49
N CYS A 142 -3.78 -2.88 -6.77
CA CYS A 142 -3.22 -2.05 -7.85
C CYS A 142 -3.57 -0.55 -7.86
N LEU A 143 -4.34 -0.04 -6.89
CA LEU A 143 -4.73 1.36 -6.78
C LEU A 143 -3.61 2.23 -6.22
N LYS A 144 -3.46 3.43 -6.79
CA LYS A 144 -2.42 4.38 -6.41
C LYS A 144 -3.02 5.56 -5.63
N LEU A 145 -3.70 5.30 -4.51
CA LEU A 145 -4.31 6.34 -3.66
C LEU A 145 -3.33 7.47 -3.28
N ARG A 146 -2.05 7.13 -3.09
CA ARG A 146 -0.99 8.12 -2.87
C ARG A 146 -0.92 9.20 -3.95
N ARG A 147 -1.15 8.84 -5.22
CA ARG A 147 -1.18 9.80 -6.32
C ARG A 147 -2.37 10.74 -6.19
N VAL A 148 -3.54 10.22 -5.83
CA VAL A 148 -4.74 11.02 -5.62
C VAL A 148 -4.55 11.97 -4.46
N ALA A 149 -4.07 11.48 -3.32
CA ALA A 149 -3.80 12.25 -2.11
C ALA A 149 -2.91 13.48 -2.36
N LYS A 150 -1.84 13.34 -3.17
CA LYS A 150 -0.91 14.45 -3.50
C LYS A 150 -1.56 15.64 -4.19
N ARG A 151 -2.70 15.45 -4.83
CA ARG A 151 -3.43 16.56 -5.47
C ARG A 151 -4.19 17.42 -4.46
N HIS A 152 -4.41 16.91 -3.26
CA HIS A 152 -5.27 17.51 -2.23
C HIS A 152 -4.53 17.85 -0.93
N GLY A 153 -3.27 17.42 -0.78
CA GLY A 153 -2.51 17.69 0.43
C GLY A 153 -1.09 17.14 0.41
N LYS A 154 -0.37 17.37 1.51
CA LYS A 154 1.00 16.92 1.68
C LYS A 154 1.02 15.41 1.96
N VAL A 155 1.91 14.68 1.30
CA VAL A 155 2.14 13.26 1.59
C VAL A 155 3.50 13.09 2.25
N ILE A 156 3.52 12.48 3.43
CA ILE A 156 4.71 12.10 4.18
C ILE A 156 4.88 10.59 4.04
N ILE A 157 6.07 10.16 3.62
CA ILE A 157 6.45 8.75 3.56
C ILE A 157 7.41 8.51 4.72
N GLU A 158 6.97 7.76 5.72
CA GLU A 158 7.77 7.51 6.93
C GLU A 158 8.79 6.39 6.66
N MET A 159 10.08 6.67 6.93
CA MET A 159 11.21 5.80 6.58
C MET A 159 12.09 5.42 7.78
N ALA A 160 11.96 6.15 8.90
CA ALA A 160 12.82 6.05 10.06
C ALA A 160 12.12 5.35 11.24
N MET A 161 10.80 5.48 11.37
CA MET A 161 10.02 4.85 12.45
C MET A 161 8.73 4.20 11.93
N GLU A 162 7.89 3.70 12.85
CA GLU A 162 6.56 3.23 12.50
C GLU A 162 5.68 4.39 12.04
N CYS A 163 4.94 4.17 10.96
CA CYS A 163 4.10 5.20 10.34
C CYS A 163 3.03 5.72 11.31
N ASP A 164 2.41 4.83 12.10
CA ASP A 164 1.39 5.20 13.09
C ASP A 164 1.95 6.10 14.18
N GLN A 165 3.17 5.81 14.66
CA GLN A 165 3.87 6.63 15.64
C GLN A 165 4.21 8.01 15.08
N ALA A 166 4.79 8.07 13.88
CA ALA A 166 5.13 9.33 13.22
C ALA A 166 3.89 10.20 12.98
N LEU A 167 2.78 9.57 12.58
CA LEU A 167 1.49 10.23 12.37
C LEU A 167 0.98 10.83 13.69
N ALA A 168 0.95 10.04 14.77
CA ALA A 168 0.48 10.51 16.07
C ALA A 168 1.34 11.67 16.61
N ILE A 169 2.67 11.56 16.50
CA ILE A 169 3.60 12.65 16.87
C ILE A 169 3.30 13.91 16.06
N TYR A 170 3.13 13.78 14.74
CA TYR A 170 2.83 14.90 13.86
C TYR A 170 1.49 15.56 14.21
N ALA A 171 0.44 14.76 14.38
CA ALA A 171 -0.89 15.24 14.75
C ALA A 171 -0.86 16.02 16.07
N THR A 172 -0.16 15.51 17.08
CA THR A 172 -0.05 16.19 18.38
C THR A 172 0.81 17.46 18.29
N LYS A 173 1.99 17.40 17.65
CA LYS A 173 2.89 18.54 17.51
C LYS A 173 2.29 19.71 16.72
N HIS A 174 1.46 19.40 15.73
CA HIS A 174 0.82 20.38 14.87
C HIS A 174 -0.63 20.70 15.27
N ASN A 175 -1.07 20.30 16.46
CA ASN A 175 -2.42 20.54 16.98
C ASN A 175 -3.53 20.19 15.97
N ALA A 176 -3.42 19.01 15.37
CA ALA A 176 -4.40 18.54 14.41
C ALA A 176 -5.81 18.53 15.00
N LEU A 177 -6.81 18.88 14.19
CA LEU A 177 -8.22 18.72 14.54
C LEU A 177 -8.57 17.24 14.70
N ALA A 178 -8.15 16.45 13.72
CA ALA A 178 -8.52 15.04 13.64
C ALA A 178 -7.46 14.17 12.98
N VAL A 179 -7.46 12.90 13.38
CA VAL A 179 -6.80 11.79 12.71
C VAL A 179 -7.86 10.91 12.05
N ILE A 180 -7.68 10.56 10.77
CA ILE A 180 -8.48 9.53 10.10
C ILE A 180 -7.68 8.24 10.05
N SER A 181 -8.10 7.25 10.83
CA SER A 181 -7.58 5.88 10.77
C SER A 181 -8.66 4.90 11.28
N HIS A 182 -8.40 3.61 11.17
CA HIS A 182 -9.13 2.58 11.90
C HIS A 182 -8.20 1.68 12.73
N ASP A 183 -6.92 2.04 12.84
CA ASP A 183 -6.02 1.39 13.78
C ASP A 183 -6.37 1.78 15.21
N THR A 184 -6.48 0.77 16.07
CA THR A 184 -6.84 0.98 17.47
C THR A 184 -5.68 1.50 18.30
N ASP A 185 -4.45 1.48 17.80
CA ASP A 185 -3.29 2.11 18.45
C ASP A 185 -3.46 3.63 18.62
N PHE A 186 -4.21 4.30 17.73
CA PHE A 186 -4.60 5.71 17.87
C PHE A 186 -5.52 5.99 19.08
N LEU A 187 -6.07 4.98 19.73
CA LEU A 187 -6.77 5.16 21.02
C LEU A 187 -5.80 5.34 22.19
N ILE A 188 -4.53 4.93 22.02
CA ILE A 188 -3.53 4.83 23.08
C ILE A 188 -2.62 6.05 23.09
N PHE A 189 -2.18 6.51 21.91
CA PHE A 189 -1.36 7.71 21.76
C PHE A 189 -1.98 8.89 22.50
N GLU A 190 -1.17 9.71 23.15
CA GLU A 190 -1.60 10.97 23.76
C GLU A 190 -1.75 12.06 22.68
N GLY A 191 -2.69 13.00 22.90
CA GLY A 191 -2.90 14.14 22.01
C GLY A 191 -4.34 14.64 21.97
N ASN A 192 -4.53 15.91 21.62
CA ASN A 192 -5.83 16.60 21.63
C ASN A 192 -6.51 16.64 20.26
N TRP A 193 -6.57 15.51 19.56
CA TRP A 193 -7.21 15.35 18.26
C TRP A 193 -8.36 14.34 18.31
N GLN A 194 -9.37 14.52 17.47
CA GLN A 194 -10.46 13.56 17.28
C GLN A 194 -9.96 12.36 16.47
N LEU A 195 -10.46 11.14 16.76
CA LEU A 195 -10.16 9.96 15.97
C LEU A 195 -11.38 9.56 15.13
N TRP A 196 -11.36 9.89 13.84
CA TRP A 196 -12.42 9.56 12.90
C TRP A 196 -12.18 8.19 12.28
N HIS A 197 -13.15 7.28 12.43
CA HIS A 197 -13.01 5.88 12.05
C HIS A 197 -13.12 5.71 10.53
N ALA A 198 -11.99 5.42 9.87
CA ALA A 198 -11.88 5.33 8.41
C ALA A 198 -12.92 4.42 7.73
N LYS A 199 -13.21 3.24 8.30
CA LYS A 199 -14.23 2.30 7.75
C LYS A 199 -15.69 2.69 7.99
N ARG A 200 -15.96 3.72 8.79
CA ARG A 200 -17.32 4.14 9.18
C ARG A 200 -17.58 5.59 8.74
N ILE A 201 -17.11 5.93 7.56
CA ILE A 201 -17.32 7.22 6.90
C ILE A 201 -18.35 7.03 5.78
N ASN A 202 -19.39 7.85 5.79
CA ASN A 202 -20.30 7.98 4.66
C ASN A 202 -19.73 8.98 3.67
N LEU A 203 -19.26 8.49 2.52
CA LEU A 203 -18.63 9.30 1.48
C LEU A 203 -19.56 10.37 0.90
N THR A 204 -20.89 10.17 0.93
CA THR A 204 -21.87 11.13 0.42
C THR A 204 -22.14 12.24 1.43
N THR A 205 -22.34 11.93 2.70
CA THR A 205 -22.75 12.93 3.71
C THR A 205 -21.59 13.51 4.53
N LEU A 206 -20.39 12.92 4.44
CA LEU A 206 -19.25 13.18 5.33
C LEU A 206 -19.58 13.00 6.82
N VAL A 207 -20.57 12.16 7.12
CA VAL A 207 -20.80 11.67 8.48
C VAL A 207 -19.80 10.54 8.74
N ALA A 208 -19.02 10.67 9.80
CA ALA A 208 -18.16 9.61 10.31
C ALA A 208 -18.63 9.14 11.69
N GLN A 209 -18.26 7.92 12.06
CA GLN A 209 -18.18 7.54 13.47
C GLN A 209 -16.79 7.89 14.00
N ALA A 210 -16.72 8.52 15.16
CA ALA A 210 -15.48 8.84 15.85
C ALA A 210 -15.36 8.00 17.14
N PHE A 211 -14.14 7.69 17.52
CA PHE A 211 -13.88 7.05 18.82
C PHE A 211 -13.75 8.09 19.93
N ASN A 212 -14.35 7.78 21.09
CA ASN A 212 -14.27 8.63 22.27
C ASN A 212 -13.12 8.19 23.18
N ARG A 213 -11.93 8.73 22.90
CA ARG A 213 -10.70 8.45 23.66
C ARG A 213 -10.82 8.80 25.15
N GLN A 214 -11.52 9.89 25.49
CA GLN A 214 -11.73 10.25 26.89
C GLN A 214 -12.70 9.30 27.61
N ALA A 215 -13.73 8.78 26.92
CA ALA A 215 -14.61 7.78 27.51
C ALA A 215 -13.87 6.47 27.80
N LEU A 216 -12.91 6.08 26.96
CA LEU A 216 -12.04 4.94 27.21
C LEU A 216 -11.24 5.13 28.51
N LEU A 217 -10.54 6.27 28.66
CA LEU A 217 -9.79 6.60 29.88
C LEU A 217 -10.67 6.55 31.13
N ARG A 218 -11.84 7.20 31.09
CA ARG A 218 -12.79 7.18 32.22
C ARG A 218 -13.27 5.77 32.55
N THR A 219 -13.56 4.96 31.53
CA THR A 219 -14.03 3.58 31.70
C THR A 219 -12.97 2.68 32.30
N LEU A 220 -11.70 2.88 31.92
CA LEU A 220 -10.56 2.15 32.47
C LEU A 220 -10.02 2.78 33.76
N GLY A 221 -10.45 3.99 34.13
CA GLY A 221 -9.88 4.76 35.25
C GLY A 221 -8.40 5.12 35.08
N LEU A 222 -7.89 5.13 33.84
CA LEU A 222 -6.46 5.34 33.55
C LEU A 222 -6.19 6.81 33.19
N GLN A 223 -4.93 7.21 33.39
CA GLN A 223 -4.37 8.44 32.85
C GLN A 223 -3.57 8.17 31.57
N TRP A 224 -3.30 9.20 30.75
CA TRP A 224 -2.54 9.06 29.51
C TRP A 224 -1.17 8.39 29.71
N GLN A 225 -0.45 8.75 30.78
CA GLN A 225 0.86 8.19 31.10
C GLN A 225 0.81 6.67 31.38
N GLN A 226 -0.36 6.14 31.71
CA GLN A 226 -0.56 4.72 32.00
C GLN A 226 -1.02 3.93 30.76
N MET A 227 -1.50 4.60 29.72
CA MET A 227 -2.08 3.95 28.54
C MET A 227 -1.06 3.13 27.75
N ALA A 228 0.19 3.61 27.63
CA ALA A 228 1.25 2.87 26.95
C ALA A 228 1.51 1.51 27.63
N VAL A 229 1.71 1.49 28.96
CA VAL A 229 1.92 0.25 29.72
C VAL A 229 0.69 -0.65 29.65
N TRP A 230 -0.50 -0.07 29.74
CA TRP A 230 -1.74 -0.84 29.62
C TRP A 230 -1.86 -1.51 28.25
N ALA A 231 -1.60 -0.80 27.16
CA ALA A 231 -1.64 -1.33 25.81
C ALA A 231 -0.58 -2.42 25.61
N THR A 232 0.66 -2.16 26.05
CA THR A 232 1.76 -3.14 26.03
C THR A 232 1.36 -4.46 26.69
N LEU A 233 0.74 -4.41 27.87
CA LEU A 233 0.31 -5.60 28.60
C LEU A 233 -1.01 -6.22 28.08
N ALA A 234 -1.78 -5.50 27.27
CA ALA A 234 -2.96 -6.01 26.59
C ALA A 234 -2.61 -6.81 25.32
N GLY A 235 -1.39 -6.68 24.82
CA GLY A 235 -0.88 -7.33 23.62
C GLY A 235 -0.81 -6.38 22.44
N THR A 236 0.40 -6.18 21.92
CA THR A 236 0.73 -5.32 20.78
C THR A 236 1.54 -6.09 19.74
N ASP A 237 1.89 -5.44 18.63
CA ASP A 237 2.77 -6.04 17.61
C ASP A 237 4.21 -6.28 18.13
N PHE A 238 4.64 -5.54 19.16
CA PHE A 238 5.94 -5.70 19.81
C PHE A 238 5.92 -6.74 20.93
N PHE A 239 4.93 -6.66 21.82
CA PHE A 239 4.74 -7.62 22.91
C PHE A 239 3.47 -8.43 22.65
N LYS A 240 3.64 -9.58 21.99
CA LYS A 240 2.52 -10.35 21.41
C LYS A 240 1.52 -10.83 22.46
N TYR A 241 0.25 -10.90 22.06
CA TYR A 241 -0.83 -11.37 22.92
C TYR A 241 -0.57 -12.78 23.47
N ASP A 242 -0.04 -13.70 22.67
CA ASP A 242 0.20 -15.09 23.09
C ASP A 242 1.21 -15.19 24.24
N GLU A 243 2.20 -14.29 24.25
CA GLU A 243 3.14 -14.16 25.38
C GLU A 243 2.43 -13.66 26.65
N LEU A 244 1.41 -12.81 26.52
CA LEU A 244 0.72 -12.18 27.65
C LEU A 244 -0.51 -12.94 28.11
N GLU A 245 -1.03 -13.86 27.30
CA GLU A 245 -2.28 -14.57 27.55
C GLU A 245 -2.31 -15.30 28.91
N PRO A 246 -1.26 -16.04 29.34
CA PRO A 246 -1.25 -16.67 30.65
C PRO A 246 -1.39 -15.66 31.79
N PHE A 247 -0.71 -14.51 31.69
CA PHE A 247 -0.83 -13.43 32.66
C PHE A 247 -2.23 -12.82 32.65
N LEU A 248 -2.79 -12.53 31.48
CA LEU A 248 -4.14 -11.96 31.32
C LEU A 248 -5.23 -12.92 31.83
N ASN A 249 -5.06 -14.22 31.65
CA ASN A 249 -5.98 -15.24 32.17
C ASN A 249 -5.98 -15.28 33.70
N ASN A 250 -4.84 -15.02 34.34
CA ASN A 250 -4.74 -14.92 35.80
C ASN A 250 -5.38 -13.64 36.37
N LEU A 251 -5.65 -12.61 35.55
CA LEU A 251 -6.33 -11.39 35.99
C LEU A 251 -7.85 -11.54 36.09
N GLY A 252 -8.45 -12.46 35.32
CA GLY A 252 -9.88 -12.72 35.36
C GLY A 252 -10.49 -13.19 34.02
N PRO A 253 -11.82 -13.36 33.97
CA PRO A 253 -12.50 -13.86 32.78
C PRO A 253 -12.40 -12.88 31.60
N HIS A 254 -12.50 -13.40 30.37
CA HIS A 254 -12.32 -12.63 29.12
C HIS A 254 -13.05 -11.28 29.09
N HIS A 255 -14.31 -11.22 29.52
CA HIS A 255 -15.11 -9.99 29.49
C HIS A 255 -14.68 -8.92 30.52
N ARG A 256 -13.79 -9.25 31.47
CA ARG A 256 -13.25 -8.33 32.48
C ARG A 256 -11.77 -8.03 32.31
N LYS A 257 -11.08 -8.66 31.35
CA LYS A 257 -9.61 -8.57 31.20
C LYS A 257 -9.11 -7.12 31.13
N PHE A 258 -9.73 -6.27 30.32
CA PHE A 258 -9.31 -4.87 30.19
C PHE A 258 -9.48 -4.06 31.49
N TYR A 259 -10.58 -4.26 32.20
CA TYR A 259 -10.82 -3.62 33.50
C TYR A 259 -9.80 -4.09 34.54
N LYS A 260 -9.58 -5.41 34.63
CA LYS A 260 -8.63 -5.99 35.60
C LYS A 260 -7.18 -5.64 35.28
N LEU A 261 -6.85 -5.55 34.00
CA LEU A 261 -5.56 -5.04 33.56
C LEU A 261 -5.38 -3.57 33.95
N ALA A 262 -6.42 -2.75 33.76
CA ALA A 262 -6.39 -1.37 34.22
C ALA A 262 -6.25 -1.27 35.75
N ASP A 263 -6.96 -2.11 36.52
CA ASP A 263 -6.80 -2.20 37.99
C ASP A 263 -5.33 -2.48 38.36
N TYR A 264 -4.69 -3.42 37.67
CA TYR A 264 -3.28 -3.73 37.88
C TYR A 264 -2.38 -2.54 37.53
N VAL A 265 -2.55 -1.93 36.36
CA VAL A 265 -1.73 -0.81 35.90
C VAL A 265 -1.83 0.39 36.85
N ARG A 266 -3.01 0.68 37.41
CA ARG A 266 -3.18 1.75 38.42
C ARG A 266 -2.42 1.50 39.71
N SER A 267 -2.16 0.25 40.06
CA SER A 267 -1.37 -0.10 41.25
C SER A 267 0.14 0.09 41.06
N LEU A 268 0.60 0.31 39.83
CA LEU A 268 2.01 0.47 39.51
C LEU A 268 2.47 1.93 39.70
N PRO A 269 3.70 2.16 40.19
CA PRO A 269 4.27 3.51 40.31
C PRO A 269 4.73 4.03 38.94
N ILE A 270 3.80 4.24 38.01
CA ILE A 270 4.09 4.73 36.66
C ILE A 270 4.28 6.24 36.71
N LYS A 271 5.49 6.69 36.37
CA LYS A 271 5.85 8.08 36.08
C LYS A 271 6.13 8.23 34.58
N ARG A 272 6.36 9.47 34.11
CA ARG A 272 6.66 9.76 32.69
C ARG A 272 7.82 8.91 32.13
N ASN A 273 8.81 8.59 32.98
CA ASN A 273 9.85 7.60 32.71
C ASN A 273 9.65 6.39 33.63
N LEU A 274 9.48 5.19 33.07
CA LEU A 274 9.40 3.96 33.86
C LEU A 274 10.78 3.62 34.45
N GLU A 275 10.81 3.44 35.78
CA GLU A 275 12.01 3.00 36.49
C GLU A 275 12.28 1.51 36.22
N ALA A 276 13.55 1.12 36.10
CA ALA A 276 13.94 -0.26 35.79
C ALA A 276 13.38 -1.29 36.79
N ASN A 277 13.30 -0.91 38.08
CA ASN A 277 12.69 -1.75 39.12
C ASN A 277 11.21 -2.00 38.88
N THR A 278 10.46 -1.00 38.38
CA THR A 278 9.06 -1.17 38.02
C THR A 278 8.90 -2.11 36.83
N ILE A 279 9.74 -1.97 35.80
CA ILE A 279 9.72 -2.86 34.62
C ILE A 279 10.01 -4.31 35.04
N ASN A 280 11.05 -4.52 35.85
CA ASN A 280 11.41 -5.85 36.36
C ASN A 280 10.28 -6.46 37.21
N GLY A 281 9.60 -5.65 38.03
CA GLY A 281 8.43 -6.09 38.80
C GLY A 281 7.24 -6.48 37.91
N ILE A 282 6.99 -5.73 36.82
CA ILE A 282 5.95 -6.05 35.84
C ILE A 282 6.29 -7.37 35.14
N LEU A 283 7.48 -7.50 34.56
CA LEU A 283 7.90 -8.69 33.84
C LEU A 283 7.95 -9.92 34.75
N GLY A 284 8.41 -9.78 36.00
CA GLY A 284 8.36 -10.84 37.00
C GLY A 284 6.94 -11.32 37.30
N ARG A 285 5.95 -10.43 37.24
CA ARG A 285 4.53 -10.81 37.36
C ARG A 285 3.99 -11.44 36.09
N VAL A 286 4.33 -10.90 34.92
CA VAL A 286 3.91 -11.43 33.61
C VAL A 286 4.43 -12.85 33.41
N TYR A 287 5.68 -13.11 33.83
CA TYR A 287 6.34 -14.41 33.72
C TYR A 287 6.32 -15.22 35.02
N LYS A 288 5.41 -14.91 35.96
CA LYS A 288 5.30 -15.66 37.20
C LYS A 288 5.09 -17.15 36.91
N ASN A 289 5.94 -18.00 37.50
CA ASN A 289 5.94 -19.45 37.35
C ASN A 289 6.26 -19.96 35.93
N ARG A 290 6.90 -19.15 35.09
CA ARG A 290 7.41 -19.57 33.77
C ARG A 290 8.76 -18.93 33.48
N ARG A 291 9.50 -19.52 32.53
CA ARG A 291 10.76 -18.93 32.06
C ARG A 291 10.45 -17.64 31.30
N MET A 292 11.13 -16.55 31.67
CA MET A 292 11.09 -15.30 30.93
C MET A 292 12.04 -15.41 29.72
N PRO A 293 11.56 -15.12 28.49
CA PRO A 293 12.42 -14.97 27.32
C PRO A 293 13.47 -13.90 27.54
N THR A 294 14.64 -14.07 26.92
CA THR A 294 15.76 -13.12 27.01
C THR A 294 15.41 -11.76 26.43
N GLU A 295 14.50 -11.73 25.45
CA GLU A 295 14.06 -10.56 24.70
C GLU A 295 12.86 -9.86 25.34
N ALA A 296 12.25 -10.42 26.41
CA ALA A 296 11.01 -9.90 26.98
C ALA A 296 11.13 -8.45 27.47
N LEU A 297 12.29 -8.08 27.99
CA LEU A 297 12.59 -6.69 28.40
C LEU A 297 12.57 -5.75 27.19
N GLU A 298 13.20 -6.17 26.10
CA GLU A 298 13.26 -5.39 24.85
C GLU A 298 11.87 -5.23 24.25
N TRP A 299 11.08 -6.29 24.14
CA TRP A 299 9.70 -6.23 23.64
C TRP A 299 8.83 -5.25 24.43
N PHE A 300 8.94 -5.30 25.77
CA PHE A 300 8.19 -4.40 26.64
C PHE A 300 8.64 -2.95 26.43
N GLN A 301 9.95 -2.68 26.42
CA GLN A 301 10.49 -1.33 26.25
C GLN A 301 10.15 -0.74 24.88
N GLN A 302 10.28 -1.51 23.80
CA GLN A 302 9.91 -1.10 22.45
C GLN A 302 8.40 -0.81 22.36
N SER A 303 7.56 -1.67 22.95
CA SER A 303 6.11 -1.46 22.98
C SER A 303 5.71 -0.19 23.72
N VAL A 304 6.30 0.09 24.88
CA VAL A 304 6.03 1.33 25.62
C VAL A 304 6.54 2.55 24.86
N ALA A 305 7.75 2.49 24.31
CA ALA A 305 8.36 3.58 23.54
C ALA A 305 7.57 3.92 22.26
N PHE A 306 6.94 2.93 21.63
CA PHE A 306 6.09 3.13 20.45
C PHE A 306 4.97 4.14 20.71
N TYR A 307 4.35 4.13 21.89
CA TYR A 307 3.24 5.05 22.23
C TYR A 307 3.68 6.40 22.82
N GLN A 308 4.99 6.61 23.02
CA GLN A 308 5.50 7.87 23.54
C GLN A 308 5.62 8.91 22.42
N ILE A 309 5.00 10.08 22.64
CA ILE A 309 4.98 11.20 21.69
C ILE A 309 6.08 12.24 21.94
N ASP A 310 6.69 12.23 23.13
CA ASP A 310 7.71 13.19 23.58
C ASP A 310 9.14 12.77 23.25
N THR A 311 9.34 11.50 22.91
CA THR A 311 10.68 10.94 22.73
C THR A 311 11.32 11.58 21.50
N PRO A 312 12.53 12.16 21.61
CA PRO A 312 13.21 12.71 20.45
C PRO A 312 13.29 11.63 19.37
N THR A 313 12.91 12.01 18.15
CA THR A 313 12.92 11.22 16.91
C THR A 313 13.96 10.11 16.95
N GLY A 314 13.56 8.94 17.47
CA GLY A 314 14.40 7.76 17.66
C GLY A 314 14.27 6.77 16.52
N GLY A 315 13.74 7.21 15.38
CA GLY A 315 14.09 6.56 14.13
C GLY A 315 15.59 6.74 13.93
N THR A 316 16.28 5.72 13.42
CA THR A 316 17.66 5.91 12.97
C THR A 316 17.65 7.18 12.10
N PRO A 317 18.38 8.24 12.48
CA PRO A 317 18.49 9.39 11.59
C PRO A 317 18.89 8.83 10.24
N ILE A 318 18.21 9.27 9.16
CA ILE A 318 18.83 9.15 7.83
C ILE A 318 20.24 9.65 8.06
N ALA A 319 21.24 8.78 7.83
CA ALA A 319 22.61 9.08 8.20
C ALA A 319 22.88 10.50 7.70
N VAL A 320 23.41 11.37 8.58
CA VAL A 320 23.59 12.80 8.25
C VAL A 320 24.41 12.96 6.94
N ASP A 321 25.13 11.91 6.57
CA ASP A 321 25.92 11.75 5.34
C ASP A 321 25.34 10.76 4.29
N ASP A 322 24.04 10.49 4.25
CA ASP A 322 23.43 9.62 3.24
C ASP A 322 23.51 10.29 1.84
N PRO A 323 24.37 9.79 0.92
CA PRO A 323 24.59 10.43 -0.38
C PRO A 323 23.35 10.36 -1.28
N PHE A 324 22.36 9.54 -0.93
CA PHE A 324 21.15 9.31 -1.71
C PHE A 324 19.92 10.01 -1.12
N ASN A 325 20.06 10.80 -0.06
CA ASN A 325 18.93 11.48 0.59
C ASN A 325 18.13 12.39 -0.35
N PHE A 326 18.78 12.96 -1.38
CA PHE A 326 18.10 13.74 -2.42
C PHE A 326 16.98 12.93 -3.13
N LEU A 327 17.10 11.60 -3.21
CA LEU A 327 16.07 10.73 -3.76
C LEU A 327 14.84 10.65 -2.88
N LEU A 328 15.00 10.66 -1.56
CA LEU A 328 13.86 10.72 -0.64
C LEU A 328 13.13 12.05 -0.77
N GLN A 329 13.88 13.16 -0.85
CA GLN A 329 13.33 14.51 -1.08
C GLN A 329 12.62 14.62 -2.45
N ALA A 330 13.15 13.96 -3.48
CA ALA A 330 12.52 13.85 -4.79
C ALA A 330 11.43 12.75 -4.86
N GLU A 331 11.20 12.02 -3.77
CA GLU A 331 10.25 10.91 -3.63
C GLU A 331 10.54 9.66 -4.49
N HIS A 332 11.79 9.48 -4.91
CA HIS A 332 12.33 8.32 -5.63
C HIS A 332 12.73 7.18 -4.69
N ASN A 333 11.80 6.78 -3.81
CA ASN A 333 11.99 5.73 -2.80
C ASN A 333 12.51 4.40 -3.39
N PHE A 334 12.05 4.00 -4.58
CA PHE A 334 12.55 2.79 -5.24
C PHE A 334 14.04 2.92 -5.58
N SER A 335 14.44 4.00 -6.23
CA SER A 335 15.85 4.25 -6.57
C SER A 335 16.72 4.31 -5.32
N TYR A 336 16.21 4.96 -4.26
CA TYR A 336 16.86 4.99 -2.94
C TYR A 336 17.05 3.58 -2.37
N THR A 337 16.02 2.74 -2.37
CA THR A 337 16.09 1.33 -1.94
C THR A 337 17.16 0.56 -2.70
N VAL A 338 17.24 0.71 -4.04
CA VAL A 338 18.25 0.02 -4.86
C VAL A 338 19.68 0.48 -4.52
N LEU A 339 19.90 1.80 -4.43
CA LEU A 339 21.22 2.37 -4.17
C LEU A 339 21.71 2.10 -2.74
N THR A 340 20.82 2.06 -1.76
CA THR A 340 21.16 1.69 -0.37
C THR A 340 21.23 0.18 -0.13
N GLY A 341 20.85 -0.64 -1.11
CA GLY A 341 20.94 -2.10 -1.01
C GLY A 341 19.82 -2.74 -0.18
N ALA A 342 18.78 -1.96 0.13
CA ALA A 342 17.62 -2.46 0.82
C ALA A 342 16.79 -3.39 -0.10
N PRO A 343 16.12 -4.42 0.45
CA PRO A 343 15.31 -5.33 -0.36
C PRO A 343 14.13 -4.65 -1.04
N PHE A 344 13.89 -5.02 -2.29
CA PHE A 344 12.70 -4.63 -3.05
C PHE A 344 11.62 -5.73 -3.00
N ASN A 345 10.39 -5.39 -2.63
CA ASN A 345 9.32 -6.36 -2.44
C ASN A 345 8.47 -6.58 -3.71
N CYS A 346 8.32 -7.84 -4.12
CA CYS A 346 7.53 -8.28 -5.27
C CYS A 346 6.30 -9.08 -4.82
N THR A 347 5.12 -8.45 -4.85
CA THR A 347 3.85 -9.10 -4.49
C THR A 347 3.16 -9.72 -5.71
N LEU A 348 2.37 -10.79 -5.51
CA LEU A 348 1.73 -11.57 -6.59
C LEU A 348 0.29 -11.15 -6.93
N PHE A 349 -0.52 -10.73 -5.95
CA PHE A 349 -2.00 -10.77 -6.07
C PHE A 349 -2.46 -12.17 -6.55
N PHE A 350 -3.45 -12.27 -7.43
CA PHE A 350 -4.07 -13.53 -7.86
C PHE A 350 -3.26 -14.30 -8.92
N PHE A 351 -1.93 -14.31 -8.81
CA PHE A 351 -1.10 -15.18 -9.65
C PHE A 351 -1.09 -16.60 -9.07
N ASP A 352 -1.46 -17.59 -9.88
CA ASP A 352 -1.58 -18.99 -9.48
C ASP A 352 -0.39 -19.80 -9.99
N TYR A 353 0.56 -20.13 -9.10
CA TYR A 353 1.73 -20.94 -9.46
C TYR A 353 1.41 -22.43 -9.67
N ARG A 354 0.18 -22.88 -9.41
CA ARG A 354 -0.22 -24.29 -9.68
C ARG A 354 -0.49 -24.53 -11.16
N THR A 355 -0.63 -23.47 -11.95
CA THR A 355 -0.90 -23.52 -13.39
C THR A 355 0.27 -22.97 -14.19
N ALA A 356 0.50 -23.54 -15.37
CA ALA A 356 1.47 -23.04 -16.34
C ALA A 356 0.86 -22.04 -17.34
N GLU A 357 -0.42 -21.64 -17.18
CA GLU A 357 -1.17 -20.84 -18.16
C GLU A 357 -0.45 -19.54 -18.60
N PHE A 358 0.30 -18.91 -17.69
CA PHE A 358 1.05 -17.68 -17.95
C PHE A 358 2.56 -17.85 -17.74
N GLY A 359 3.06 -19.08 -17.70
CA GLY A 359 4.44 -19.38 -17.30
C GLY A 359 4.70 -19.07 -15.83
N ASN A 360 5.93 -18.67 -15.51
CA ASN A 360 6.34 -18.29 -14.15
C ASN A 360 6.39 -16.77 -14.01
N TYR A 361 5.66 -16.20 -13.04
CA TYR A 361 5.64 -14.74 -12.82
C TYR A 361 7.02 -14.13 -12.56
N PHE A 362 7.92 -14.85 -11.87
CA PHE A 362 9.26 -14.35 -11.60
C PHE A 362 10.06 -14.18 -12.89
N ASP A 363 10.00 -15.15 -13.81
CA ASP A 363 10.65 -15.08 -15.12
C ASP A 363 10.14 -13.90 -15.98
N ILE A 364 8.89 -13.46 -15.75
CA ILE A 364 8.33 -12.27 -16.41
C ILE A 364 9.06 -11.02 -15.93
N ILE A 365 9.24 -10.87 -14.62
CA ILE A 365 9.67 -9.63 -13.98
C ILE A 365 11.18 -9.55 -13.72
N GLU A 366 11.86 -10.68 -13.53
CA GLU A 366 13.28 -10.75 -13.18
C GLU A 366 14.15 -10.01 -14.21
N PRO A 367 14.01 -10.22 -15.54
CA PRO A 367 14.83 -9.49 -16.51
C PRO A 367 14.63 -7.97 -16.45
N MET A 368 13.41 -7.51 -16.16
CA MET A 368 13.16 -6.07 -16.01
C MET A 368 13.78 -5.53 -14.71
N ILE A 369 13.76 -6.31 -13.62
CA ILE A 369 14.42 -5.98 -12.35
C ILE A 369 15.94 -5.91 -12.54
N ALA A 370 16.53 -6.92 -13.18
CA ALA A 370 17.96 -6.96 -13.47
C ALA A 370 18.41 -5.74 -14.29
N ARG A 371 17.66 -5.38 -15.34
CA ARG A 371 17.96 -4.23 -16.19
C ARG A 371 17.77 -2.89 -15.49
N ILE A 372 16.68 -2.67 -14.76
CA ILE A 372 16.53 -1.39 -14.03
C ILE A 372 17.59 -1.26 -12.93
N GLY A 373 18.00 -2.38 -12.31
CA GLY A 373 19.15 -2.42 -11.42
C GLY A 373 20.42 -1.94 -12.11
N GLY A 374 20.69 -2.40 -13.33
CA GLY A 374 21.86 -1.98 -14.09
C GLY A 374 21.80 -0.52 -14.56
N VAL A 375 20.62 0.04 -14.80
CA VAL A 375 20.47 1.49 -15.05
C VAL A 375 20.83 2.29 -13.79
N LEU A 376 20.29 1.91 -12.63
CA LEU A 376 20.48 2.66 -11.39
C LEU A 376 21.88 2.48 -10.79
N LEU A 377 22.47 1.29 -10.91
CA LEU A 377 23.79 0.96 -10.39
C LEU A 377 24.91 1.19 -11.40
N TYR A 378 24.64 1.73 -12.60
CA TYR A 378 25.63 1.86 -13.66
C TYR A 378 26.93 2.56 -13.21
N HIS A 379 26.77 3.68 -12.50
CA HIS A 379 27.89 4.48 -11.96
C HIS A 379 28.46 3.92 -10.64
N TYR A 380 27.82 2.89 -10.08
CA TYR A 380 28.19 2.20 -8.84
C TYR A 380 28.53 0.72 -9.08
N GLN A 381 28.75 0.32 -10.33
CA GLN A 381 28.90 -1.09 -10.73
C GLN A 381 30.11 -1.80 -10.08
N HIS A 382 31.10 -1.02 -9.65
CA HIS A 382 32.27 -1.49 -8.90
C HIS A 382 31.96 -1.78 -7.43
N GLU A 383 30.92 -1.16 -6.87
CA GLU A 383 30.47 -1.38 -5.49
C GLU A 383 29.39 -2.47 -5.42
N ARG A 384 28.48 -2.50 -6.39
CA ARG A 384 27.35 -3.44 -6.39
C ARG A 384 26.90 -3.81 -7.79
N ASN A 385 26.70 -5.11 -8.00
CA ASN A 385 26.27 -5.73 -9.25
C ASN A 385 25.01 -6.62 -9.10
N HIS A 386 24.24 -6.42 -8.03
CA HIS A 386 23.03 -7.20 -7.76
C HIS A 386 21.98 -6.38 -7.00
N MET A 387 20.74 -6.87 -7.03
CA MET A 387 19.62 -6.38 -6.22
C MET A 387 19.10 -7.48 -5.31
N THR A 388 18.72 -7.13 -4.09
CA THR A 388 17.98 -8.05 -3.19
C THR A 388 16.49 -7.86 -3.40
N VAL A 389 15.77 -8.95 -3.67
CA VAL A 389 14.33 -8.92 -3.97
C VAL A 389 13.61 -9.90 -3.05
N CYS A 390 12.55 -9.46 -2.38
CA CYS A 390 11.67 -10.37 -1.64
C CYS A 390 10.53 -10.84 -2.54
N VAL A 391 10.48 -12.14 -2.84
CA VAL A 391 9.58 -12.70 -3.86
C VAL A 391 9.23 -14.16 -3.53
N LYS A 392 8.20 -14.68 -4.19
CA LYS A 392 7.89 -16.11 -4.25
C LYS A 392 8.08 -16.58 -5.68
N ARG A 393 8.74 -17.72 -5.90
CA ARG A 393 9.15 -18.20 -7.23
C ARG A 393 8.36 -19.41 -7.73
N SER A 394 7.70 -20.14 -6.83
CA SER A 394 6.90 -21.32 -7.17
C SER A 394 5.78 -21.53 -6.15
N HIS A 395 4.90 -22.50 -6.40
CA HIS A 395 3.86 -22.87 -5.44
C HIS A 395 4.46 -23.41 -4.13
N ASP A 396 5.48 -24.26 -4.24
CA ASP A 396 6.07 -25.01 -3.12
C ASP A 396 7.10 -24.20 -2.31
N GLU A 397 7.69 -23.15 -2.90
CA GLU A 397 8.65 -22.30 -2.19
C GLU A 397 7.97 -21.15 -1.44
N PRO A 398 8.32 -20.88 -0.16
CA PRO A 398 7.82 -19.70 0.52
C PRO A 398 8.35 -18.40 -0.09
N TYR A 399 7.70 -17.29 0.22
CA TYR A 399 8.29 -15.96 0.06
C TYR A 399 9.65 -15.90 0.74
N THR A 400 10.67 -15.51 -0.01
CA THR A 400 12.05 -15.42 0.45
C THR A 400 12.78 -14.25 -0.21
N PHE A 401 13.96 -13.92 0.31
CA PHE A 401 14.87 -12.94 -0.26
C PHE A 401 15.79 -13.64 -1.26
N VAL A 402 15.83 -13.13 -2.50
CA VAL A 402 16.67 -13.63 -3.57
C VAL A 402 17.58 -12.51 -4.08
N THR A 403 18.79 -12.89 -4.48
CA THR A 403 19.73 -11.99 -5.15
C THR A 403 19.53 -12.08 -6.65
N VAL A 404 19.22 -10.96 -7.28
CA VAL A 404 19.09 -10.83 -8.74
C VAL A 404 20.33 -10.11 -9.27
N PRO A 405 21.21 -10.79 -10.03
CA PRO A 405 22.32 -10.13 -10.72
C PRO A 405 21.78 -9.04 -11.63
N VAL A 406 22.39 -7.85 -11.62
CA VAL A 406 21.96 -6.78 -12.52
C VAL A 406 22.57 -6.95 -13.91
N THR A 407 21.82 -6.56 -14.93
CA THR A 407 22.30 -6.51 -16.31
C THR A 407 22.62 -5.06 -16.61
N PHE A 408 23.87 -4.74 -16.96
CA PHE A 408 24.25 -3.38 -17.35
C PHE A 408 24.03 -3.16 -18.85
N PRO A 409 23.54 -1.97 -19.26
CA PRO A 409 23.44 -1.67 -20.68
C PRO A 409 24.84 -1.44 -21.29
N HIS A 410 25.07 -2.00 -22.48
CA HIS A 410 26.34 -1.85 -23.21
C HIS A 410 26.25 -0.83 -24.36
N GLU A 411 25.09 -0.75 -25.02
CA GLU A 411 24.87 0.13 -26.18
C GLU A 411 24.37 1.54 -25.81
N ILE A 412 24.03 1.75 -24.53
CA ILE A 412 23.50 3.01 -24.02
C ILE A 412 24.12 3.30 -22.66
N THR A 413 24.72 4.48 -22.52
CA THR A 413 25.23 4.96 -21.22
C THR A 413 24.11 5.65 -20.45
N PRO A 414 23.68 5.13 -19.29
CA PRO A 414 22.73 5.81 -18.42
C PRO A 414 23.31 7.12 -17.87
N PRO A 415 22.54 8.22 -17.87
CA PRO A 415 22.89 9.40 -17.09
C PRO A 415 23.04 9.07 -15.60
N GLU A 416 23.71 9.94 -14.84
CA GLU A 416 23.72 9.78 -13.38
C GLU A 416 22.31 9.84 -12.81
N VAL A 417 22.08 9.13 -11.71
CA VAL A 417 20.75 9.07 -11.08
C VAL A 417 20.25 10.46 -10.69
N LYS A 418 21.14 11.36 -10.26
CA LYS A 418 20.82 12.77 -9.94
C LYS A 418 20.21 13.51 -11.13
N ASP A 419 20.72 13.25 -12.34
CA ASP A 419 20.27 13.87 -13.58
C ASP A 419 18.96 13.23 -14.06
N LEU A 420 18.85 11.90 -13.91
CA LEU A 420 17.62 11.18 -14.23
C LEU A 420 16.43 11.76 -13.45
N VAL A 421 16.57 11.97 -12.15
CA VAL A 421 15.48 12.42 -11.28
C VAL A 421 15.35 13.94 -11.16
N SER A 422 16.21 14.70 -11.84
CA SER A 422 16.21 16.15 -11.76
C SER A 422 14.86 16.76 -12.15
N LYS A 423 14.48 17.83 -11.45
CA LYS A 423 13.29 18.63 -11.73
C LYS A 423 13.56 19.81 -12.66
N GLU A 424 14.80 20.00 -13.07
CA GLU A 424 15.18 21.08 -13.99
C GLU A 424 14.59 20.84 -15.39
N ALA A 425 13.78 21.78 -15.88
CA ALA A 425 13.05 21.64 -17.14
C ALA A 425 13.97 21.39 -18.35
N ASN A 426 15.12 22.08 -18.40
CA ASN A 426 16.10 21.92 -19.47
C ASN A 426 16.67 20.49 -19.50
N LEU A 427 17.02 19.96 -18.33
CA LEU A 427 17.58 18.61 -18.21
C LEU A 427 16.52 17.52 -18.45
N GLN A 428 15.29 17.75 -18.00
CA GLN A 428 14.17 16.85 -18.30
C GLN A 428 13.91 16.74 -19.80
N THR A 429 13.94 17.87 -20.51
CA THR A 429 13.70 17.93 -21.95
C THR A 429 14.85 17.28 -22.72
N SER A 430 16.11 17.63 -22.39
CA SER A 430 17.29 17.10 -23.08
C SER A 430 17.48 15.59 -22.87
N LEU A 431 17.09 15.06 -21.71
CA LEU A 431 17.20 13.63 -21.40
C LEU A 431 15.97 12.82 -21.76
N LEU A 432 14.86 13.42 -22.21
CA LEU A 432 13.59 12.69 -22.42
C LEU A 432 13.77 11.48 -23.37
N GLN A 433 14.39 11.67 -24.53
CA GLN A 433 14.65 10.58 -25.47
C GLN A 433 15.51 9.48 -24.85
N ARG A 434 16.55 9.86 -24.10
CA ARG A 434 17.41 8.90 -23.39
C ARG A 434 16.65 8.12 -22.33
N LYS A 435 15.76 8.76 -21.57
CA LYS A 435 14.90 8.13 -20.57
C LYS A 435 13.92 7.14 -21.19
N LEU A 436 13.30 7.51 -22.31
CA LEU A 436 12.41 6.62 -23.08
C LEU A 436 13.18 5.41 -23.64
N GLN A 437 14.39 5.64 -24.15
CA GLN A 437 15.27 4.58 -24.63
C GLN A 437 15.65 3.59 -23.52
N LEU A 438 16.03 4.08 -22.34
CA LEU A 438 16.32 3.25 -21.17
C LEU A 438 15.09 2.46 -20.71
N LEU A 439 13.89 3.07 -20.69
CA LEU A 439 12.67 2.37 -20.32
C LEU A 439 12.33 1.23 -21.29
N ARG A 440 12.48 1.46 -22.60
CA ARG A 440 12.31 0.41 -23.63
C ARG A 440 13.27 -0.74 -23.40
N TRP A 441 14.54 -0.42 -23.17
CA TRP A 441 15.58 -1.42 -22.90
C TRP A 441 15.30 -2.22 -21.62
N VAL A 442 14.86 -1.56 -20.54
CA VAL A 442 14.42 -2.23 -19.30
C VAL A 442 13.31 -3.25 -19.60
N CYS A 443 12.35 -2.89 -20.46
CA CYS A 443 11.29 -3.79 -20.88
C CYS A 443 11.83 -4.99 -21.70
N SER A 444 12.60 -4.72 -22.75
CA SER A 444 13.26 -5.73 -23.58
C SER A 444 14.46 -5.13 -24.32
N GLU A 445 15.52 -5.91 -24.47
CA GLU A 445 16.73 -5.52 -25.20
C GLU A 445 16.43 -5.19 -26.68
N ASP A 446 15.55 -5.97 -27.31
CA ASP A 446 15.10 -5.76 -28.71
C ASP A 446 14.49 -4.38 -28.96
N LEU A 447 14.03 -3.70 -27.90
CA LEU A 447 13.34 -2.42 -27.99
C LEU A 447 14.26 -1.21 -27.90
N LEU A 448 15.56 -1.40 -27.66
CA LEU A 448 16.49 -0.29 -27.44
C LEU A 448 16.46 0.74 -28.56
N ASN A 449 16.46 0.28 -29.81
CA ASN A 449 16.53 1.13 -31.02
C ASN A 449 15.19 1.23 -31.76
N GLN A 450 14.07 0.91 -31.10
CA GLN A 450 12.74 0.89 -31.73
C GLN A 450 12.05 2.25 -31.62
N GLU A 451 12.42 3.18 -32.50
CA GLU A 451 11.88 4.56 -32.51
C GLU A 451 10.38 4.64 -32.79
N GLN A 452 9.77 3.61 -33.39
CA GLN A 452 8.32 3.49 -33.53
C GLN A 452 7.54 3.61 -32.20
N PHE A 453 8.18 3.37 -31.05
CA PHE A 453 7.54 3.60 -29.75
C PHE A 453 7.41 5.09 -29.39
N ASN A 454 8.13 5.98 -30.08
CA ASN A 454 8.10 7.42 -29.82
C ASN A 454 6.79 8.08 -30.28
N VAL A 455 6.03 7.44 -31.18
CA VAL A 455 4.73 7.96 -31.65
C VAL A 455 3.56 7.53 -30.75
N ILE A 456 3.79 6.63 -29.79
CA ILE A 456 2.74 6.21 -28.86
C ILE A 456 2.41 7.36 -27.91
N PRO A 457 1.12 7.68 -27.70
CA PRO A 457 0.72 8.66 -26.70
C PRO A 457 1.33 8.33 -25.32
N PRO A 458 1.89 9.32 -24.59
CA PRO A 458 2.56 9.07 -23.31
C PRO A 458 1.77 8.21 -22.33
N ALA A 459 0.46 8.45 -22.24
CA ALA A 459 -0.44 7.73 -21.35
C ALA A 459 -0.62 6.23 -21.70
N LEU A 460 -0.35 5.83 -22.94
CA LEU A 460 -0.48 4.45 -23.43
C LEU A 460 0.85 3.72 -23.56
N LEU A 461 1.99 4.42 -23.50
CA LEU A 461 3.32 3.84 -23.70
C LEU A 461 3.57 2.63 -22.79
N LEU A 462 3.28 2.75 -21.49
CA LEU A 462 3.47 1.63 -20.57
C LEU A 462 2.55 0.46 -20.87
N THR A 463 1.31 0.71 -21.28
CA THR A 463 0.40 -0.36 -21.71
C THR A 463 0.99 -1.13 -22.87
N VAL A 464 1.49 -0.44 -23.90
CA VAL A 464 2.09 -1.10 -25.08
C VAL A 464 3.36 -1.88 -24.69
N LEU A 465 4.21 -1.34 -23.82
CA LEU A 465 5.40 -2.05 -23.32
C LEU A 465 5.05 -3.30 -22.51
N VAL A 466 4.06 -3.21 -21.61
CA VAL A 466 3.56 -4.36 -20.86
C VAL A 466 3.06 -5.43 -21.82
N LEU A 467 2.24 -5.05 -22.80
CA LEU A 467 1.69 -5.98 -23.79
C LEU A 467 2.78 -6.58 -24.66
N TYR A 468 3.80 -5.81 -25.06
CA TYR A 468 4.96 -6.31 -25.77
C TYR A 468 5.67 -7.39 -24.96
N ARG A 469 5.98 -7.10 -23.68
CA ARG A 469 6.65 -8.07 -22.80
C ARG A 469 5.83 -9.34 -22.62
N LEU A 470 4.54 -9.20 -22.34
CA LEU A 470 3.63 -10.34 -22.17
C LEU A 470 3.44 -11.14 -23.47
N ARG A 471 3.45 -10.48 -24.64
CA ARG A 471 3.44 -11.15 -25.94
C ARG A 471 4.74 -11.89 -26.18
N GLN A 472 5.90 -11.28 -25.95
CA GLN A 472 7.22 -11.90 -26.13
C GLN A 472 7.29 -13.25 -25.40
N ILE A 473 6.85 -13.31 -24.14
CA ILE A 473 6.93 -14.54 -23.32
C ILE A 473 5.78 -15.54 -23.52
N GLY A 474 4.84 -15.30 -24.45
CA GLY A 474 3.71 -16.24 -24.64
C GLY A 474 2.55 -16.13 -23.65
N ALA A 475 2.57 -15.18 -22.71
CA ALA A 475 1.54 -15.07 -21.67
C ALA A 475 0.17 -14.60 -22.20
N VAL A 476 0.15 -13.76 -23.24
CA VAL A 476 -1.10 -13.19 -23.81
C VAL A 476 -1.27 -13.55 -25.28
N ARG A 477 -2.52 -13.78 -25.67
CA ARG A 477 -2.93 -13.96 -27.08
C ARG A 477 -3.10 -12.60 -27.75
N MET A 478 -3.06 -12.56 -29.09
CA MET A 478 -3.14 -11.30 -29.83
C MET A 478 -4.42 -10.51 -29.50
N PHE A 479 -5.59 -11.15 -29.55
CA PHE A 479 -6.86 -10.47 -29.25
C PHE A 479 -6.94 -9.97 -27.80
N GLU A 480 -6.24 -10.63 -26.87
CA GLU A 480 -6.21 -10.21 -25.46
C GLU A 480 -5.38 -8.94 -25.30
N ALA A 481 -4.26 -8.85 -26.02
CA ALA A 481 -3.45 -7.65 -26.08
C ALA A 481 -4.23 -6.49 -26.74
N ASP A 482 -4.92 -6.76 -27.85
CA ASP A 482 -5.78 -5.77 -28.52
C ASP A 482 -6.89 -5.27 -27.61
N LEU A 483 -7.56 -6.16 -26.89
CA LEU A 483 -8.62 -5.80 -25.96
C LEU A 483 -8.10 -4.97 -24.78
N LEU A 484 -6.96 -5.33 -24.20
CA LEU A 484 -6.34 -4.57 -23.11
C LEU A 484 -5.90 -3.17 -23.57
N LEU A 485 -5.33 -3.04 -24.77
CA LEU A 485 -4.98 -1.74 -25.34
C LEU A 485 -6.22 -0.90 -25.65
N LEU A 486 -7.28 -1.50 -26.18
CA LEU A 486 -8.56 -0.83 -26.45
C LEU A 486 -9.17 -0.26 -25.17
N ILE A 487 -9.20 -1.05 -24.10
CA ILE A 487 -9.71 -0.60 -22.79
C ILE A 487 -8.83 0.52 -22.24
N ALA A 488 -7.51 0.41 -22.35
CA ALA A 488 -6.61 1.47 -21.92
C ALA A 488 -6.86 2.78 -22.68
N HIS A 489 -7.07 2.70 -24.00
CA HIS A 489 -7.43 3.85 -24.82
C HIS A 489 -8.77 4.47 -24.38
N GLN A 490 -9.81 3.65 -24.23
CA GLN A 490 -11.14 4.07 -23.81
C GLN A 490 -11.18 4.66 -22.39
N ASP A 491 -10.41 4.09 -21.46
CA ASP A 491 -10.31 4.58 -20.08
C ASP A 491 -9.52 5.90 -20.03
N THR A 492 -8.45 6.01 -20.82
CA THR A 492 -7.65 7.24 -20.89
C THR A 492 -8.43 8.41 -21.49
N HIS A 493 -9.29 8.15 -22.48
CA HIS A 493 -10.06 9.18 -23.20
C HIS A 493 -11.52 9.30 -22.74
N GLU A 494 -11.90 8.64 -21.65
CA GLU A 494 -13.23 8.75 -21.07
C GLU A 494 -14.38 8.36 -22.02
N LEU A 495 -14.15 7.35 -22.88
CA LEU A 495 -15.09 6.94 -23.93
C LEU A 495 -16.23 6.02 -23.43
N PHE A 496 -16.35 5.81 -22.12
CA PHE A 496 -17.42 5.04 -21.49
C PHE A 496 -17.58 5.47 -20.03
N ASP A 497 -18.77 5.24 -19.46
CA ASP A 497 -19.06 5.46 -18.05
C ASP A 497 -18.84 4.16 -17.23
N PRO A 498 -17.89 4.12 -16.28
CA PRO A 498 -17.69 2.98 -15.39
C PRO A 498 -18.91 2.62 -14.54
N LEU A 499 -19.82 3.57 -14.28
CA LEU A 499 -21.02 3.33 -13.47
C LEU A 499 -22.07 2.49 -14.20
N GLU A 500 -22.05 2.53 -15.54
CA GLU A 500 -23.00 1.81 -16.40
C GLU A 500 -22.51 0.40 -16.79
N GLU A 501 -21.27 0.03 -16.44
CA GLU A 501 -20.73 -1.30 -16.73
C GLU A 501 -21.37 -2.38 -15.85
N PRO A 502 -22.06 -3.38 -16.44
CA PRO A 502 -22.74 -4.40 -15.67
C PRO A 502 -21.76 -5.40 -15.04
N TYR A 503 -22.10 -5.91 -13.86
CA TYR A 503 -21.35 -7.01 -13.25
C TYR A 503 -21.56 -8.31 -14.03
N PRO A 504 -20.49 -9.05 -14.36
CA PRO A 504 -20.64 -10.38 -14.93
C PRO A 504 -21.20 -11.35 -13.88
N GLN A 505 -22.18 -12.18 -14.26
CA GLN A 505 -22.75 -13.19 -13.36
C GLN A 505 -21.68 -14.19 -12.85
N ARG A 506 -20.73 -14.53 -13.73
CA ARG A 506 -19.58 -15.40 -13.47
C ARG A 506 -18.35 -14.83 -14.16
N LEU A 507 -17.21 -14.95 -13.51
CA LEU A 507 -15.92 -14.55 -14.08
C LEU A 507 -15.43 -15.57 -15.12
N ILE A 508 -14.74 -15.05 -16.12
CA ILE A 508 -14.00 -15.86 -17.09
C ILE A 508 -12.62 -16.13 -16.50
N LEU A 509 -12.28 -17.41 -16.30
CA LEU A 509 -11.10 -17.88 -15.54
C LEU A 509 -9.80 -17.25 -16.06
N ARG A 510 -9.61 -17.29 -17.39
CA ARG A 510 -8.42 -16.71 -18.05
C ARG A 510 -8.39 -15.20 -17.95
N ALA A 511 -9.52 -14.53 -18.20
CA ALA A 511 -9.62 -13.07 -18.08
C ALA A 511 -9.33 -12.62 -16.64
N PHE A 512 -9.84 -13.33 -15.64
CA PHE A 512 -9.59 -13.03 -14.23
C PHE A 512 -8.08 -13.04 -13.93
N ARG A 513 -7.39 -14.12 -14.26
CA ARG A 513 -5.94 -14.24 -14.02
C ARG A 513 -5.14 -13.21 -14.82
N LEU A 514 -5.50 -13.02 -16.09
CA LEU A 514 -4.83 -12.08 -16.98
C LEU A 514 -4.97 -10.62 -16.50
N ALA A 515 -6.15 -10.24 -16.00
CA ALA A 515 -6.39 -8.90 -15.45
C ALA A 515 -5.36 -8.53 -14.38
N PHE A 516 -5.15 -9.41 -13.41
CA PHE A 516 -4.19 -9.16 -12.33
C PHE A 516 -2.74 -9.24 -12.80
N LEU A 517 -2.41 -10.16 -13.72
CA LEU A 517 -1.08 -10.24 -14.31
C LEU A 517 -0.72 -8.93 -15.03
N PHE A 518 -1.60 -8.44 -15.90
CA PHE A 518 -1.42 -7.19 -16.64
C PHE A 518 -1.16 -6.02 -15.68
N GLN A 519 -2.04 -5.84 -14.67
CA GLN A 519 -1.91 -4.73 -13.72
C GLN A 519 -0.63 -4.82 -12.87
N LYS A 520 -0.18 -6.04 -12.53
CA LYS A 520 1.07 -6.25 -11.80
C LYS A 520 2.30 -5.88 -12.61
N VAL A 521 2.37 -6.35 -13.85
CA VAL A 521 3.48 -6.03 -14.77
C VAL A 521 3.48 -4.54 -15.08
N TYR A 522 2.30 -3.93 -15.30
CA TYR A 522 2.16 -2.47 -15.44
C TYR A 522 2.67 -1.72 -14.20
N THR A 523 2.37 -2.20 -12.99
CA THR A 523 2.84 -1.56 -11.75
C THR A 523 4.36 -1.56 -11.65
N HIS A 524 5.03 -2.63 -12.08
CA HIS A 524 6.49 -2.70 -12.17
C HIS A 524 7.03 -1.71 -13.19
N LEU A 525 6.54 -1.73 -14.43
CA LEU A 525 6.99 -0.79 -15.46
C LEU A 525 6.72 0.67 -15.10
N ALA A 526 5.60 0.99 -14.46
CA ALA A 526 5.33 2.34 -13.97
C ALA A 526 6.30 2.77 -12.85
N ARG A 527 6.76 1.83 -12.02
CA ARG A 527 7.81 2.07 -11.02
C ARG A 527 9.16 2.33 -11.69
N PHE A 528 9.50 1.55 -12.71
CA PHE A 528 10.75 1.70 -13.47
C PHE A 528 10.77 2.98 -14.30
N ALA A 529 9.64 3.35 -14.92
CA ALA A 529 9.44 4.64 -15.57
C ALA A 529 9.68 5.81 -14.59
N LYS A 530 9.19 5.71 -13.35
CA LYS A 530 9.52 6.69 -12.31
C LYS A 530 11.02 6.66 -11.97
N ALA A 531 11.64 5.49 -11.88
CA ALA A 531 13.04 5.34 -11.52
C ALA A 531 14.00 5.98 -12.54
N VAL A 532 13.66 5.90 -13.84
CA VAL A 532 14.38 6.61 -14.91
C VAL A 532 13.96 8.09 -15.05
N GLY A 533 13.09 8.58 -14.16
CA GLY A 533 12.74 9.99 -14.07
C GLY A 533 11.77 10.49 -15.13
N LEU A 534 10.87 9.63 -15.63
CA LEU A 534 9.76 10.06 -16.49
C LEU A 534 8.68 10.80 -15.69
N SER A 535 8.12 11.83 -16.32
CA SER A 535 7.03 12.66 -15.80
C SER A 535 5.75 11.82 -15.63
N GLN A 536 4.76 12.39 -14.95
CA GLN A 536 3.53 11.68 -14.57
C GLN A 536 2.65 11.28 -15.78
N GLU A 537 2.77 11.97 -16.92
CA GLU A 537 2.04 11.69 -18.15
C GLU A 537 2.39 10.33 -18.76
N TYR A 538 3.66 9.90 -18.63
CA TYR A 538 4.16 8.61 -19.11
C TYR A 538 3.89 7.45 -18.15
N ARG A 539 3.36 7.73 -16.97
CA ARG A 539 3.12 6.72 -15.93
C ARG A 539 1.78 6.92 -15.24
N PRO A 540 0.67 6.97 -16.01
CA PRO A 540 -0.64 7.13 -15.41
C PRO A 540 -0.95 5.96 -14.49
N SER A 541 -2.07 6.08 -13.77
CA SER A 541 -2.65 4.97 -13.04
C SER A 541 -3.04 3.94 -14.08
N THR A 542 -3.02 2.66 -13.73
CA THR A 542 -3.22 1.59 -14.71
C THR A 542 -4.53 1.84 -15.46
N PRO A 543 -4.48 2.13 -16.78
CA PRO A 543 -5.66 2.51 -17.54
C PRO A 543 -6.46 1.23 -17.83
N TYR A 544 -7.28 0.83 -16.86
CA TYR A 544 -7.93 -0.47 -16.81
C TYR A 544 -9.26 -0.38 -16.07
N ASP A 545 -10.29 -0.98 -16.66
CA ASP A 545 -11.58 -1.22 -16.04
C ASP A 545 -11.93 -2.71 -16.10
N GLY A 546 -12.05 -3.32 -14.92
CA GLY A 546 -12.26 -4.75 -14.76
C GLY A 546 -13.61 -5.25 -15.25
N LEU A 547 -14.68 -4.50 -15.02
CA LEU A 547 -16.02 -4.90 -15.46
C LEU A 547 -16.07 -4.90 -16.99
N ARG A 548 -15.62 -3.79 -17.58
CA ARG A 548 -15.52 -3.64 -19.04
C ARG A 548 -14.67 -4.73 -19.67
N PHE A 549 -13.51 -5.04 -19.07
CA PHE A 549 -12.66 -6.13 -19.56
C PHE A 549 -13.38 -7.47 -19.60
N HIS A 550 -14.04 -7.87 -18.50
CA HIS A 550 -14.77 -9.12 -18.45
C HIS A 550 -15.97 -9.16 -19.43
N ASN A 551 -16.67 -8.05 -19.59
CA ASN A 551 -17.81 -7.94 -20.50
C ASN A 551 -17.36 -8.04 -21.96
N LEU A 552 -16.36 -7.26 -22.36
CA LEU A 552 -15.82 -7.28 -23.72
C LEU A 552 -15.08 -8.58 -24.05
N TYR A 553 -14.36 -9.18 -23.09
CA TYR A 553 -13.69 -10.47 -23.29
C TYR A 553 -14.71 -11.54 -23.67
N ARG A 554 -15.87 -11.58 -22.99
CA ARG A 554 -16.95 -12.50 -23.33
C ARG A 554 -17.41 -12.30 -24.77
N VAL A 555 -17.71 -11.05 -25.13
CA VAL A 555 -18.18 -10.68 -26.47
C VAL A 555 -17.15 -11.11 -27.54
N TRP A 556 -15.89 -10.71 -27.38
CA TRP A 556 -14.81 -10.98 -28.34
C TRP A 556 -14.46 -12.46 -28.47
N THR A 557 -14.68 -13.27 -27.43
CA THR A 557 -14.53 -14.73 -27.54
C THR A 557 -15.71 -15.43 -28.21
N SER A 558 -16.87 -14.77 -28.26
CA SER A 558 -18.10 -15.32 -28.86
C SER A 558 -18.36 -14.84 -30.29
N MET A 559 -17.62 -13.84 -30.77
CA MET A 559 -17.81 -13.25 -32.09
C MET A 559 -16.48 -13.10 -32.83
N ARG A 560 -16.56 -12.95 -34.15
CA ARG A 560 -15.39 -12.59 -34.96
C ARG A 560 -15.04 -11.12 -34.73
N VAL A 561 -13.80 -10.85 -34.30
CA VAL A 561 -13.30 -9.49 -34.14
C VAL A 561 -12.99 -8.92 -35.53
N GLU A 562 -13.84 -8.01 -36.00
CA GLU A 562 -13.67 -7.29 -37.26
C GLU A 562 -12.69 -6.10 -37.15
N PRO A 563 -12.06 -5.65 -38.26
CA PRO A 563 -11.06 -4.58 -38.24
C PRO A 563 -11.49 -3.27 -37.57
N HIS A 564 -12.75 -2.86 -37.73
CA HIS A 564 -13.28 -1.62 -37.14
C HIS A 564 -13.29 -1.63 -35.60
N HIS A 565 -13.28 -2.80 -34.95
CA HIS A 565 -13.15 -2.88 -33.49
C HIS A 565 -11.74 -2.52 -32.99
N ILE A 566 -10.74 -2.63 -33.86
CA ILE A 566 -9.32 -2.43 -33.56
C ILE A 566 -8.80 -1.11 -34.15
N GLU A 567 -9.51 -0.53 -35.13
CA GLU A 567 -9.17 0.74 -35.79
C GLU A 567 -8.72 1.85 -34.82
N PRO A 568 -9.38 2.09 -33.66
CA PRO A 568 -8.97 3.16 -32.74
C PRO A 568 -7.57 3.00 -32.12
N ILE A 569 -6.99 1.80 -32.18
CA ILE A 569 -5.71 1.48 -31.57
C ILE A 569 -4.69 0.93 -32.57
N ALA A 570 -5.02 0.88 -33.85
CA ALA A 570 -4.27 0.15 -34.87
C ALA A 570 -2.79 0.56 -34.94
N GLU A 571 -2.50 1.86 -34.84
CA GLU A 571 -1.16 2.44 -34.93
C GLU A 571 -0.24 2.07 -33.76
N TRP A 572 -0.80 1.66 -32.61
CA TRP A 572 -0.02 1.41 -31.39
C TRP A 572 0.18 -0.07 -31.08
N ARG A 573 -0.21 -0.96 -32.00
CA ARG A 573 -0.11 -2.42 -31.85
C ARG A 573 1.31 -2.97 -32.04
N LEU A 574 2.32 -2.29 -31.51
CA LEU A 574 3.73 -2.66 -31.71
C LEU A 574 4.10 -4.02 -31.10
N TYR A 575 3.31 -4.51 -30.14
CA TYR A 575 3.42 -5.86 -29.58
C TYR A 575 3.11 -6.97 -30.58
N GLN A 576 2.55 -6.67 -31.75
CA GLN A 576 2.37 -7.66 -32.81
C GLN A 576 3.70 -8.19 -33.36
N ASN A 577 4.76 -7.38 -33.24
CA ASN A 577 6.10 -7.69 -33.71
C ASN A 577 6.94 -8.43 -32.65
N ALA A 578 6.40 -8.67 -31.46
CA ALA A 578 7.11 -9.39 -30.41
C ALA A 578 7.34 -10.84 -30.85
N ARG A 579 8.62 -11.22 -30.97
CA ARG A 579 9.03 -12.59 -31.29
C ARG A 579 8.97 -13.45 -30.03
N HIS A 580 8.46 -14.66 -30.16
CA HIS A 580 8.45 -15.67 -29.11
C HIS A 580 9.80 -16.36 -28.98
#